data_AF-A0A1Q3CLK1-F1
#
_entry.id   AF-A0A1Q3CLK1-F1
#
_cell.length_a   1.000
_cell.length_b   1.000
_cell.length_c   1.000
_cell.angle_alpha   90.00
_cell.angle_beta   90.00
_cell.angle_gamma   90.00
#
_symmetry.space_group_name_H-M   'P 1'
#
loop_
_entity.id
_entity.type
_entity.pdbx_description
1 polymer ?
#
loop_
_entity_poly.entity_id
_entity_poly.type
_entity_poly.pdbx_seq_one_letter_code
_entity_poly.pdbx_strand_id
1 'polypeptide(L)'
;MKHLEVQKLEASSDSQLVVGLVSGEYEAREDTMAKYFAHVHSLKSAFQVFRVLKFSRAENARADRLSKLATAGELEKNQVVLVDYLDRPTISKADVMDIDIQ
;
A
#
# COMPACT_ATOMS: atom_id res chain seq x y z
N MET A 1 -8.12 10.30 0.07
CA MET A 1 -8.67 9.43 1.14
C MET A 1 -9.93 9.98 1.83
N LYS A 2 -10.27 11.28 1.73
CA LYS A 2 -11.42 11.88 2.44
C LYS A 2 -12.83 11.50 1.94
N HIS A 3 -12.95 10.68 0.89
CA HIS A 3 -14.26 10.40 0.25
C HIS A 3 -14.93 9.10 0.70
N LEU A 4 -14.23 8.21 1.42
CA LEU A 4 -14.76 6.89 1.77
C LEU A 4 -15.28 6.80 3.22
N GLU A 5 -15.16 7.86 4.02
CA GLU A 5 -15.66 7.96 5.42
C GLU A 5 -15.39 6.73 6.32
N VAL A 6 -14.32 5.97 6.03
CA VAL A 6 -13.98 4.76 6.77
C VAL A 6 -13.38 5.13 8.12
N GLN A 7 -14.02 4.69 9.21
CA GLN A 7 -13.52 4.90 10.57
C GLN A 7 -12.63 3.77 11.08
N LYS A 8 -12.81 2.55 10.56
CA LYS A 8 -12.09 1.34 10.98
C LYS A 8 -11.48 0.66 9.76
N LEU A 9 -10.16 0.53 9.74
CA LEU A 9 -9.42 -0.10 8.66
C LEU A 9 -8.66 -1.33 9.17
N GLU A 10 -8.88 -2.46 8.54
CA GLU A 10 -8.06 -3.66 8.71
C GLU A 10 -7.39 -3.97 7.37
N ALA A 11 -6.06 -3.99 7.37
CA ALA A 11 -5.24 -4.28 6.21
C ALA A 11 -4.54 -5.63 6.39
N SER A 12 -4.48 -6.41 5.32
CA SER A 12 -3.77 -7.70 5.32
C SER A 12 -2.51 -7.61 4.46
N SER A 13 -1.42 -8.20 4.93
CA SER A 13 -0.15 -8.25 4.19
C SER A 13 0.56 -9.57 4.43
N ASP A 14 1.17 -10.11 3.37
CA ASP A 14 2.09 -11.24 3.44
C ASP A 14 3.56 -10.79 3.56
N SER A 15 3.84 -9.48 3.61
CA SER A 15 5.19 -8.96 3.89
C SER A 15 5.45 -8.94 5.39
N GLN A 16 6.38 -9.78 5.85
CA GLN A 16 6.78 -9.81 7.27
C GLN A 16 7.38 -8.47 7.73
N LEU A 17 8.15 -7.81 6.86
CA LEU A 17 8.75 -6.50 7.15
C LEU A 17 7.66 -5.45 7.41
N VAL A 18 6.65 -5.36 6.54
CA VAL A 18 5.58 -4.38 6.66
C VAL A 18 4.75 -4.62 7.92
N VAL A 19 4.36 -5.87 8.18
CA VAL A 19 3.58 -6.20 9.38
C VAL A 19 4.37 -5.84 10.64
N GLY A 20 5.63 -6.29 10.75
CA GLY A 20 6.46 -6.06 11.92
C GLY A 20 6.76 -4.59 12.18
N LEU A 21 6.98 -3.78 11.14
CA LEU A 21 7.15 -2.33 11.31
C LEU A 21 5.86 -1.69 11.87
N VAL A 22 4.71 -2.01 11.27
CA VAL A 22 3.44 -1.36 11.63
C VAL A 22 2.87 -1.83 12.97
N SER A 23 3.16 -3.07 13.38
CA SER A 23 2.84 -3.58 14.72
C SER A 23 3.81 -3.08 15.80
N GLY A 24 4.92 -2.44 15.42
CA GLY A 24 5.95 -1.98 16.35
C GLY A 24 6.91 -3.07 16.82
N GLU A 25 6.88 -4.24 16.18
CA GLU A 25 7.84 -5.33 16.43
C GLU A 25 9.23 -5.02 15.85
N TYR A 26 9.28 -4.26 14.75
CA TYR A 26 10.52 -3.89 14.04
C TYR A 26 10.73 -2.38 13.99
N GLU A 27 11.99 -2.00 13.79
CA GLU A 27 12.42 -0.61 13.57
C GLU A 27 12.87 -0.41 12.11
N ALA A 28 12.51 0.74 11.52
CA ALA A 28 12.97 1.11 10.20
C ALA A 28 14.39 1.69 10.28
N ARG A 29 15.36 1.01 9.66
CA ARG A 29 16.79 1.41 9.71
C ARG A 29 17.28 2.21 8.52
N GLU A 30 16.70 1.97 7.35
CA GLU A 30 17.10 2.62 6.11
C GLU A 30 16.19 3.83 5.85
N ASP A 31 16.77 4.92 5.36
CA ASP A 31 16.08 6.22 5.25
C ASP A 31 14.81 6.14 4.39
N THR A 32 14.82 5.37 3.31
CA THR A 32 13.65 5.19 2.45
C THR A 32 12.54 4.45 3.20
N MET A 33 12.89 3.37 3.92
CA MET A 33 11.94 2.65 4.77
C MET A 33 11.40 3.51 5.91
N ALA A 34 12.24 4.33 6.53
CA ALA A 34 11.81 5.26 7.59
C ALA A 34 10.78 6.28 7.08
N LYS A 35 10.96 6.78 5.85
CA LYS A 35 9.97 7.67 5.21
C LYS A 35 8.64 6.96 4.97
N TYR A 36 8.66 5.74 4.41
CA TYR A 36 7.43 4.96 4.22
C TYR A 36 6.74 4.66 5.55
N PHE A 37 7.49 4.28 6.58
CA PHE A 37 6.96 4.02 7.91
C PHE A 37 6.30 5.26 8.52
N ALA A 38 6.94 6.43 8.43
CA ALA A 38 6.37 7.70 8.88
C ALA A 38 5.08 8.05 8.13
N HIS A 39 5.03 7.83 6.81
CA HIS A 39 3.84 8.09 6.01
C HIS A 39 2.66 7.18 6.41
N VAL A 40 2.91 5.87 6.60
CA VAL A 40 1.89 4.94 7.12
C VAL A 40 1.40 5.35 8.49
N HIS A 41 2.29 5.79 9.38
CA HIS A 41 1.91 6.27 10.71
C HIS A 41 1.06 7.55 10.65
N SER A 42 1.36 8.45 9.72
CA SER A 42 0.52 9.63 9.47
C SER A 42 -0.88 9.24 8.99
N LEU A 43 -0.98 8.33 8.02
CA LEU A 43 -2.28 7.83 7.54
C LEU A 43 -3.07 7.09 8.61
N LYS A 44 -2.40 6.32 9.47
CA LYS A 44 -3.02 5.61 10.59
C LYS A 44 -3.82 6.56 11.49
N SER A 45 -3.35 7.79 11.69
CA SER A 45 -4.03 8.80 12.53
C SER A 45 -5.42 9.22 11.98
N ALA A 46 -5.70 8.95 10.70
CA ALA A 46 -6.99 9.26 10.09
C ALA A 46 -8.10 8.27 10.46
N PHE A 47 -7.76 7.12 11.06
CA PHE A 47 -8.71 6.07 11.43
C PHE A 47 -8.84 5.95 12.94
N GLN A 48 -10.05 5.71 13.44
CA GLN A 48 -10.26 5.41 14.86
C GLN A 48 -9.69 4.04 15.23
N VAL A 49 -9.79 3.08 14.31
CA VAL A 49 -9.20 1.75 14.45
C VAL A 49 -8.40 1.44 13.20
N PHE A 50 -7.15 1.05 13.39
CA PHE A 50 -6.28 0.62 12.31
C PHE A 50 -5.51 -0.62 12.74
N ARG A 51 -5.60 -1.70 11.96
CA ARG A 51 -4.90 -2.96 12.20
C ARG A 51 -4.25 -3.45 10.93
N VAL A 52 -3.05 -4.03 11.08
CA VAL A 52 -2.39 -4.79 10.02
C VAL A 52 -2.27 -6.23 10.48
N LEU A 53 -2.72 -7.16 9.64
CA LEU A 53 -2.68 -8.60 9.91
C LEU A 53 -1.71 -9.29 8.96
N LYS A 54 -0.93 -10.22 9.52
CA LYS A 54 -0.09 -11.11 8.73
C LYS A 54 -0.94 -12.20 8.09
N PHE A 55 -0.93 -12.25 6.77
CA PHE A 55 -1.60 -13.29 6.00
C PHE A 55 -0.55 -14.16 5.30
N SER A 56 -0.87 -15.42 5.04
CA SER A 56 -0.05 -16.25 4.16
C SER A 56 -0.15 -15.76 2.72
N ARG A 57 0.83 -16.11 1.88
CA ARG A 57 0.79 -15.75 0.45
C ARG A 57 -0.43 -16.33 -0.27
N ALA A 58 -0.90 -17.51 0.14
CA ALA A 58 -2.11 -18.12 -0.40
C ALA A 58 -3.36 -17.28 -0.08
N GLU A 59 -3.46 -16.74 1.12
CA GLU A 59 -4.57 -15.85 1.52
C GLU A 59 -4.46 -14.46 0.86
N ASN A 60 -3.24 -13.98 0.60
CA ASN A 60 -2.99 -12.71 -0.10
C ASN A 60 -2.99 -12.83 -1.64
N ALA A 61 -3.48 -13.93 -2.21
CA ALA A 61 -3.38 -14.23 -3.64
C ALA A 61 -4.06 -13.18 -4.55
N ARG A 62 -5.05 -12.42 -4.07
CA ARG A 62 -5.66 -11.33 -4.84
C ARG A 62 -4.68 -10.17 -5.02
N ALA A 63 -4.02 -9.74 -3.94
CA ALA A 63 -3.04 -8.66 -4.01
C ALA A 63 -1.79 -9.06 -4.79
N ASP A 64 -1.33 -10.30 -4.65
CA ASP A 64 -0.19 -10.84 -5.42
C ASP A 64 -0.48 -10.84 -6.94
N ARG A 65 -1.69 -11.25 -7.36
CA ARG A 65 -2.11 -11.16 -8.77
C ARG A 65 -2.12 -9.72 -9.28
N LEU A 66 -2.64 -8.78 -8.50
CA LEU A 66 -2.66 -7.37 -8.88
C LEU A 66 -1.25 -6.78 -8.99
N SER A 67 -0.37 -7.11 -8.04
CA SER A 67 1.04 -6.69 -8.07
C SER A 67 1.75 -7.23 -9.31
N LYS A 68 1.52 -8.51 -9.66
CA LYS A 68 2.09 -9.12 -10.86
C LYS A 68 1.61 -8.45 -12.14
N LEU A 69 0.32 -8.12 -12.22
CA LEU A 69 -0.24 -7.38 -13.35
C LEU A 69 0.47 -6.02 -13.52
N ALA A 70 0.68 -5.30 -12.42
CA ALA A 70 1.38 -4.00 -12.44
C ALA A 70 2.87 -4.12 -12.81
N THR A 71 3.57 -5.19 -12.39
CA THR A 71 5.01 -5.33 -12.65
C THR A 71 5.34 -5.99 -13.98
N ALA A 72 4.54 -6.97 -14.40
CA ALA A 72 4.85 -7.80 -15.57
C ALA A 72 4.13 -7.31 -16.83
N GLY A 73 3.09 -6.47 -16.70
CA GLY A 73 2.23 -6.10 -17.82
C GLY A 73 1.53 -7.30 -18.47
N GLU A 74 1.53 -8.46 -17.81
CA GLU A 74 0.96 -9.69 -18.33
C GLU A 74 -0.57 -9.62 -18.27
N LEU A 75 -1.14 -9.11 -19.36
CA LEU A 75 -2.56 -9.19 -19.66
C LEU A 75 -2.81 -10.48 -20.45
N GLU A 76 -3.85 -11.22 -20.09
CA GLU A 76 -4.35 -12.29 -20.95
C GLU A 76 -4.77 -11.69 -22.31
N LYS A 77 -4.59 -12.45 -23.39
CA LYS A 77 -5.06 -12.05 -24.73
C LYS A 77 -6.56 -11.75 -24.60
N ASN A 78 -6.95 -10.48 -24.75
CA ASN A 78 -8.30 -9.89 -24.64
C ASN A 78 -8.60 -9.03 -23.39
N GLN A 79 -7.64 -8.80 -22.49
CA GLN A 79 -7.83 -7.82 -21.40
C GLN A 79 -7.24 -6.45 -21.77
N VAL A 80 -8.02 -5.39 -21.59
CA VAL A 80 -7.57 -3.99 -21.70
C VAL A 80 -7.61 -3.37 -20.32
N VAL A 81 -6.46 -2.96 -19.80
CA VAL A 81 -6.34 -2.29 -18.49
C VAL A 81 -5.55 -1.00 -18.71
N LEU A 82 -6.05 0.11 -18.16
CA LEU A 82 -5.31 1.36 -18.09
C LEU A 82 -4.23 1.23 -17.01
N VAL A 83 -2.98 1.45 -17.41
CA VAL A 83 -1.81 1.37 -16.52
C VAL A 83 -1.06 2.69 -16.59
N ASP A 84 -0.99 3.38 -15.45
CA ASP A 84 -0.17 4.57 -15.29
C ASP A 84 1.17 4.18 -14.65
N TYR A 85 2.26 4.71 -15.20
CA TYR A 85 3.61 4.46 -14.71
C TYR A 85 4.12 5.67 -13.92
N LEU A 86 4.76 5.40 -12.78
CA LEU A 86 5.43 6.41 -11.97
C LEU A 86 6.94 6.36 -12.22
N ASP A 87 7.50 7.42 -12.79
CA ASP A 87 8.95 7.52 -13.07
C ASP A 87 9.84 7.60 -11.82
N ARG A 88 9.25 7.87 -10.65
CA ARG A 88 9.97 8.02 -9.38
C ARG A 88 9.14 7.44 -8.23
N PRO A 89 9.77 6.98 -7.13
CA PRO A 89 9.06 6.50 -5.96
C PRO A 89 8.13 7.58 -5.38
N THR A 90 6.91 7.20 -5.00
CA THR A 90 5.92 8.13 -4.43
C THR A 90 6.44 8.81 -3.16
N ILE A 91 7.31 8.14 -2.41
CA ILE A 91 7.90 8.64 -1.17
C ILE A 91 8.96 9.75 -1.36
N SER A 92 9.29 10.09 -2.61
CA SER A 92 10.24 11.15 -2.94
C SER A 92 9.62 12.55 -3.01
N LYS A 93 8.28 12.66 -3.02
CA LYS A 93 7.55 13.93 -3.07
C LYS A 93 6.70 14.12 -1.80
N ALA A 94 6.65 15.35 -1.29
CA ALA A 94 5.58 15.77 -0.39
C ALA A 94 4.24 15.72 -1.17
N ASP A 95 3.22 15.18 -0.52
CA ASP A 95 1.90 14.81 -1.06
C ASP A 95 1.28 15.84 -2.01
N VAL A 96 0.85 15.37 -3.20
CA VAL A 96 -0.44 15.72 -3.81
C VAL A 96 -0.87 14.54 -4.67
N MET A 97 -1.72 13.66 -4.15
CA MET A 97 -2.61 12.87 -5.03
C MET A 97 -3.80 13.77 -5.34
N ASP A 98 -3.71 14.54 -6.42
CA ASP A 98 -4.89 15.15 -7.03
C ASP A 98 -5.72 13.99 -7.58
N ILE A 99 -6.81 13.68 -6.90
CA ILE A 99 -7.84 12.83 -7.47
C ILE A 99 -8.62 13.76 -8.37
N ASP A 100 -8.38 13.66 -9.67
CA ASP A 100 -9.16 14.35 -10.69
C ASP A 100 -10.59 13.80 -10.63
N ILE A 101 -11.53 14.62 -10.17
CA ILE A 101 -12.96 14.30 -10.17
C ILE A 101 -13.52 14.89 -11.46
N GLN A 102 -13.72 14.04 -12.47
CA GLN A 102 -14.65 14.35 -13.57
C GLN A 102 -16.10 14.15 -13.14
#